data_AF-A0A524N0I2-F1
#
_entry.id   AF-A0A524N0I2-F1
#
_cell.length_a   1.000
_cell.length_b   1.000
_cell.length_c   1.000
_cell.angle_alpha   90.00
_cell.angle_beta   90.00
_cell.angle_gamma   90.00
#
_symmetry.space_group_name_H-M   'P 1'
#
loop_
_entity.id
_entity.type
_entity.pdbx_description
1 polymer ?
#
loop_
_entity_poly.entity_id
_entity_poly.type
_entity_poly.pdbx_seq_one_letter_code
_entity_poly.pdbx_strand_id
1 'polypeptide(L)' 'MNDYLFFETDHFTVSQVSGYRVPGYVIVQSKVDCTRLADFSPGQAADLVKCLADAESLEEEASLQEILRTLAFK' A
#
# COMPACT_ATOMS: atom_id res chain seq x y z
N MET A 1 9.27 -8.36 -14.20
CA MET A 1 8.24 -7.69 -13.39
C MET A 1 8.96 -6.65 -12.55
N ASN A 2 8.70 -5.37 -12.79
CA ASN A 2 9.18 -4.31 -11.91
C ASN A 2 8.00 -3.88 -11.07
N ASP A 3 7.82 -4.55 -9.94
CA ASP A 3 6.88 -4.12 -8.92
C ASP A 3 7.59 -3.06 -8.08
N TYR A 4 6.95 -1.91 -7.93
CA TYR A 4 7.55 -0.79 -7.21
C TYR A 4 7.23 -0.96 -5.73
N LEU A 5 8.24 -1.27 -4.91
CA LEU A 5 8.09 -1.38 -3.45
C LEU A 5 8.09 0.03 -2.86
N PHE A 6 7.02 0.37 -2.13
CA PHE A 6 6.94 1.64 -1.40
C PHE A 6 7.60 1.53 -0.03
N PHE A 7 7.16 0.57 0.78
CA PHE A 7 7.68 0.33 2.11
C PHE A 7 7.37 -1.09 2.60
N GLU A 8 7.95 -1.46 3.73
CA GLU A 8 7.72 -2.73 4.39
C GLU A 8 7.68 -2.58 5.92
N THR A 9 6.97 -3.47 6.58
CA THR A 9 6.94 -3.65 8.03
C THR A 9 7.54 -5.00 8.40
N ASP A 10 7.47 -5.37 9.68
CA ASP A 10 7.94 -6.69 10.14
C ASP A 10 7.15 -7.85 9.50
N HIS A 11 5.85 -7.64 9.19
CA HIS A 11 4.98 -8.70 8.69
C HIS A 11 4.42 -8.46 7.27
N PHE A 12 4.54 -7.26 6.71
CA PHE A 12 3.93 -6.91 5.42
C PHE A 12 4.86 -6.14 4.50
N THR A 13 4.57 -6.19 3.20
CA THR A 13 5.18 -5.35 2.15
C THR A 13 4.08 -4.60 1.42
N VAL A 14 4.37 -3.36 1.02
CA VAL A 14 3.44 -2.53 0.24
C VAL A 14 4.09 -2.16 -1.08
N SER A 15 3.43 -2.52 -2.18
CA SER A 15 3.98 -2.32 -3.52
C SER A 15 2.90 -1.98 -4.54
N GLN A 16 3.32 -1.42 -5.68
CA GLN A 16 2.49 -1.24 -6.86
C GLN A 16 2.89 -2.24 -7.94
N VAL A 17 1.92 -3.04 -8.41
CA VAL A 17 2.14 -3.97 -9.50
C VAL A 17 1.99 -3.27 -10.84
N SER A 18 3.04 -3.35 -11.65
CA SER A 18 3.11 -2.72 -12.99
C SER A 18 1.99 -3.12 -13.96
N GLY A 19 1.34 -4.26 -13.73
CA GLY A 19 0.22 -4.78 -14.53
C GLY A 19 -1.14 -4.14 -14.23
N TYR A 20 -1.32 -3.54 -13.06
CA TYR A 20 -2.54 -2.84 -12.66
C TYR A 20 -2.24 -1.34 -12.60
N ARG A 21 -2.19 -0.68 -13.77
CA ARG A 21 -1.99 0.77 -13.87
C ARG A 21 -3.27 1.55 -13.54
N VAL A 22 -3.88 1.25 -12.41
CA VAL A 22 -4.89 2.14 -11.83
C VAL A 22 -4.12 3.09 -10.91
N PRO A 23 -4.15 4.41 -11.18
CA PRO A 23 -3.60 5.40 -10.26
C PRO A 23 -4.20 5.15 -8.89
N GLY A 24 -3.32 4.98 -7.92
CA GLY A 24 -3.72 4.74 -6.55
C GLY A 24 -3.96 3.29 -6.13
N TYR A 25 -3.56 2.33 -6.97
CA TYR A 25 -3.69 0.92 -6.65
C TYR A 25 -2.40 0.40 -6.00
N VAL A 26 -2.50 0.08 -4.71
CA VAL A 26 -1.44 -0.49 -3.88
C VAL A 26 -1.81 -1.91 -3.42
N ILE A 27 -0.80 -2.76 -3.29
CA ILE A 27 -0.94 -4.14 -2.81
C ILE A 27 -0.17 -4.26 -1.51
N VAL A 28 -0.90 -4.65 -0.45
CA VAL A 28 -0.32 -5.08 0.82
C VAL A 28 -0.23 -6.60 0.83
N GLN A 29 0.98 -7.14 0.93
CA GLN A 29 1.26 -8.57 0.92
C GLN A 29 1.88 -9.00 2.25
N SER A 30 1.44 -10.13 2.80
CA SER A 30 2.08 -10.69 4.00
C SER A 30 3.42 -11.35 3.67
N LYS A 31 4.40 -11.16 4.55
CA LYS A 31 5.68 -11.89 4.58
C LYS A 31 5.55 -13.28 5.20
N VAL A 32 4.41 -13.55 5.84
CA VAL A 32 4.14 -14.78 6.57
C VAL A 32 3.13 -15.60 5.76
N ASP A 33 3.34 -16.91 5.69
CA ASP A 33 2.39 -17.80 5.02
C ASP A 33 1.06 -17.80 5.77
N CYS A 34 0.06 -17.16 5.16
CA CYS A 34 -1.30 -17.11 5.65
C CYS A 34 -2.26 -17.28 4.46
N THR A 35 -3.38 -17.96 4.68
CA THR A 35 -4.39 -18.13 3.61
C THR A 35 -5.60 -17.24 3.86
N ARG A 36 -5.84 -16.87 5.12
CA ARG A 36 -6.98 -16.07 5.57
C ARG A 36 -6.50 -15.00 6.54
N LEU A 37 -7.22 -13.88 6.57
CA LEU A 37 -6.98 -12.81 7.55
C LEU A 37 -7.12 -13.29 9.00
N ALA A 38 -7.96 -14.30 9.24
CA ALA A 38 -8.15 -14.89 10.57
C ALA A 38 -6.95 -15.71 11.06
N ASP A 39 -5.99 -16.02 10.18
CA ASP A 39 -4.79 -16.78 10.55
C ASP A 39 -3.75 -15.88 11.25
N PHE A 40 -3.95 -14.55 11.23
CA PHE A 40 -3.04 -13.62 11.86
C PHE A 40 -3.15 -13.62 13.38
N SER A 41 -1.98 -13.68 14.03
CA SER A 41 -1.84 -13.35 15.44
C SER A 41 -2.27 -11.89 15.71
N PRO A 42 -2.62 -11.53 16.95
CA PRO A 42 -2.97 -10.15 17.29
C PRO A 42 -1.89 -9.13 16.90
N GLY A 43 -0.61 -9.49 16.99
CA GLY A 43 0.50 -8.61 16.59
C GLY A 43 0.54 -8.39 15.07
N GLN A 44 0.34 -9.44 14.28
CA GLN A 44 0.24 -9.34 12.81
C GLN A 44 -1.00 -8.55 12.39
N ALA A 45 -2.15 -8.75 13.05
CA ALA A 45 -3.36 -7.98 12.77
C ALA A 45 -3.17 -6.48 13.06
N ALA A 46 -2.50 -6.14 14.17
CA ALA A 46 -2.19 -4.75 14.50
C ALA A 46 -1.23 -4.12 13.47
N ASP A 47 -0.20 -4.86 13.06
CA ASP A 47 0.74 -4.41 12.02
C ASP A 47 0.05 -4.24 10.67
N LEU A 48 -0.90 -5.11 10.32
CA LEU A 48 -1.72 -4.95 9.12
C LEU A 48 -2.55 -3.66 9.15
N VAL A 49 -3.23 -3.38 10.26
CA VAL A 49 -4.04 -2.15 10.40
C VAL A 49 -3.16 -0.91 10.24
N LYS A 50 -1.97 -0.90 10.86
CA LYS A 50 -1.01 0.19 10.72
C LYS A 50 -0.55 0.32 9.26
N CYS A 51 -0.18 -0.78 8.63
CA CYS A 51 0.28 -0.84 7.25
C CYS A 51 -0.79 -0.31 6.27
N LEU A 52 -2.06 -0.63 6.51
CA LEU A 52 -3.18 -0.09 5.71
C LEU A 52 -3.35 1.42 5.89
N ALA A 53 -3.26 1.93 7.12
CA ALA A 53 -3.35 3.37 7.38
C ALA A 53 -2.20 4.16 6.73
N ASP A 54 -0.98 3.60 6.77
CA ASP A 54 0.19 4.20 6.11
C ASP A 54 0.03 4.15 4.58
N ALA A 55 -0.53 3.07 4.02
CA ALA A 55 -0.81 2.95 2.59
C ALA A 55 -1.90 3.92 2.11
N GLU A 56 -2.96 4.13 2.90
CA GLU A 56 -4.00 5.12 2.62
C GLU A 56 -3.45 6.55 2.65
N SER A 57 -2.53 6.85 3.57
CA SER A 57 -1.87 8.16 3.62
C SER A 57 -1.02 8.43 2.36
N LEU A 58 -0.34 7.40 1.83
CA LEU A 58 0.40 7.48 0.57
C LEU A 58 -0.51 7.77 -0.63
N GLU A 59 -1.71 7.20 -0.64
CA GLU A 59 -2.73 7.47 -1.66
C GLU A 59 -3.23 8.91 -1.61
N GLU A 60 -3.54 9.43 -0.42
CA GLU A 60 -3.97 10.80 -0.23
C GLU A 60 -2.90 11.80 -0.70
N GLU A 61 -1.63 11.56 -0.36
CA GLU A 61 -0.51 12.39 -0.81
C GLU A 61 -0.33 12.34 -2.34
N ALA A 62 -0.42 11.15 -2.95
CA ALA A 62 -0.31 10.99 -4.40
C ALA A 62 -1.44 11.72 -5.15
N SER A 63 -2.67 11.58 -4.67
CA SER A 63 -3.86 12.28 -5.20
C SER A 63 -3.74 13.80 -5.07
N LEU A 64 -3.28 14.30 -3.91
CA LEU A 64 -3.03 15.72 -3.70
C LEU A 64 -1.96 16.26 -4.67
N GLN A 65 -0.88 15.53 -4.91
CA GLN A 65 0.14 15.94 -5.88
C GLN A 65 -0.39 15.95 -7.33
N GLU A 66 -1.27 15.02 -7.69
CA GLU A 66 -1.91 14.99 -9.01
C GLU A 66 -2.87 16.17 -9.20
N ILE A 67 -3.67 16.51 -8.18
CA ILE A 67 -4.53 17.69 -8.17
C ILE A 67 -3.69 18.96 -8.28
N LEU A 68 -2.63 19.10 -7.47
CA LEU A 68 -1.75 20.25 -7.48
C LEU A 68 -1.04 20.42 -8.83
N ARG A 69 -0.59 19.33 -9.47
CA ARG A 69 -0.07 19.38 -10.85
C ARG A 69 -1.14 19.87 -11.82
N THR A 70 -2.34 19.32 -11.76
CA THR A 70 -3.45 19.71 -12.65
C THR A 70 -3.81 21.18 -12.49
N LEU A 71 -3.77 21.72 -11.27
CA LEU A 71 -4.02 23.12 -10.97
C LEU A 71 -2.85 24.04 -11.40
N ALA A 72 -1.60 23.59 -11.29
CA ALA A 72 -0.41 24.38 -11.67
C ALA A 72 -0.23 24.56 -13.19
N PHE A 73 -0.87 23.71 -13.99
CA PHE A 73 -0.87 23.80 -15.46
C PHE A 73 -2.14 24.47 -16.04
N LYS A 74 -2.93 25.16 -15.21
CA LYS A 74 -4.15 25.86 -15.61
C LYS A 74 -4.05 27.37 -15.47
#